data_AF-A0AAV0ZFF4-F1
#
_entry.id   AF-A0AAV0ZFF4-F1
#
_cell.length_a   1.000
_cell.length_b   1.000
_cell.length_c   1.000
_cell.angle_alpha   90.00
_cell.angle_beta   90.00
_cell.angle_gamma   90.00
#
_symmetry.space_group_name_H-M   'P 1'
#
loop_
_entity.id
_entity.type
_entity.pdbx_description
1 polymer ?
#
loop_
_entity_poly.entity_id
_entity_poly.type
_entity_poly.pdbx_seq_one_letter_code
_entity_poly.pdbx_strand_id
1 'polypeptide(L)'
;MSSFSVEEFIGNGVLKELLQKLLEEGWDDVPTLKIMGTEDMDLIYMTQKQKEVLGMRCYLHDKGVMQYADKMEESGENLLELLKLSSNDLVSKFEMKRGHVARFINKTRGDDSLKLQKLPLRRKTSIVIHGDDSIIPKSNVSNYASSNSSTTRSNTRSNAGSDEQSMIKDGYVFKGIVASEPAELRACGCLKPPQVSDQVANYCAVENISVQKLTPEYKIGMEPLLKFKTPPLKASELWRNKPAVFLCLRRPGCIMCRAEAHQLYLRKPVFDSLGVQLFVVLHEDIESEVKDFWPRYWGGVVVLDRSRDFYKALGGGKLLKENFISGFLLNPKALSNYKRSKSMNIEYNFKGEGEIKGGLFIIGSGKSGIAYQFIERNFGDWAPLAEVIEICTQMQKVTRG
;
A
#
# COMPACT_ATOMS: atom_id res chain seq x y z
N MET A 1 -1.56 3.29 20.44
CA MET A 1 -0.13 2.95 20.51
C MET A 1 0.63 4.22 20.20
N SER A 2 1.60 4.62 21.01
CA SER A 2 2.52 5.71 20.64
C SER A 2 3.20 5.34 19.33
N SER A 3 3.26 6.28 18.37
CA SER A 3 4.02 6.09 17.15
C SER A 3 5.51 6.11 17.53
N PHE A 4 6.19 4.98 17.41
CA PHE A 4 7.65 4.92 17.56
C PHE A 4 8.30 5.42 16.27
N SER A 5 9.33 6.25 16.39
CA SER A 5 10.25 6.46 15.26
C SER A 5 11.07 5.19 15.02
N VAL A 6 11.71 5.08 13.85
CA VAL A 6 12.60 3.94 13.56
C VAL A 6 13.77 3.91 14.53
N GLU A 7 14.31 5.07 14.88
CA GLU A 7 15.40 5.23 15.84
C GLU A 7 15.00 4.76 17.24
N GLU A 8 13.81 5.14 17.69
CA GLU A 8 13.27 4.69 18.98
C GLU A 8 12.99 3.18 19.00
N PHE A 9 12.53 2.62 17.87
CA PHE A 9 12.27 1.19 17.75
C PHE A 9 13.55 0.37 17.72
N ILE A 10 14.55 0.80 16.95
CA ILE A 10 15.87 0.16 16.83
C ILE A 10 16.68 0.26 18.13
N GLY A 11 16.51 1.34 18.88
CA GLY A 11 17.16 1.56 20.17
C GLY A 11 18.68 1.72 20.06
N ASN A 12 19.37 1.50 21.19
CA ASN A 12 20.81 1.74 21.28
C ASN A 12 21.70 0.50 21.12
N GLY A 13 21.09 -0.64 20.81
CA GLY A 13 21.78 -1.92 20.71
C GLY A 13 22.38 -2.23 19.35
N VAL A 14 22.54 -3.51 19.02
CA VAL A 14 23.23 -4.01 17.82
C VAL A 14 22.56 -3.63 16.50
N LEU A 15 21.29 -3.24 16.55
CA LEU A 15 20.55 -2.75 15.38
C LEU A 15 20.90 -1.29 15.04
N LYS A 16 21.44 -0.50 15.99
CA LYS A 16 21.83 0.89 15.76
C LYS A 16 22.90 1.00 14.68
N GLU A 17 23.80 0.02 14.61
CA GLU A 17 24.84 -0.09 13.59
C GLU A 17 24.26 -0.26 12.17
N LEU A 18 23.03 -0.76 12.06
CA LEU A 18 22.33 -0.95 10.79
C LEU A 18 21.37 0.18 10.43
N LEU A 19 21.13 1.14 11.33
CA LEU A 19 20.12 2.18 11.16
C LEU A 19 20.26 2.89 9.80
N GLN A 20 21.46 3.40 9.47
CA GLN A 20 21.69 4.12 8.22
C GLN A 20 21.39 3.25 7.00
N LYS A 21 21.81 1.98 7.03
CA LYS A 21 21.59 1.02 5.94
C LYS A 21 20.12 0.65 5.78
N LEU A 22 19.40 0.51 6.90
CA LEU A 22 17.97 0.25 6.91
C LEU A 22 17.21 1.41 6.24
N LEU A 23 17.55 2.65 6.58
CA LEU A 23 16.96 3.84 5.97
C LEU A 23 17.26 3.93 4.46
N GLU A 24 18.50 3.65 4.04
CA GLU A 24 18.92 3.65 2.63
C GLU A 24 18.18 2.60 1.79
N GLU A 25 17.92 1.42 2.37
CA GLU A 25 17.22 0.31 1.73
C GLU A 25 15.69 0.40 1.86
N GLY A 26 15.15 1.52 2.38
CA GLY A 26 13.71 1.78 2.45
C GLY A 26 12.97 1.10 3.61
N TRP A 27 13.70 0.75 4.68
CA TRP A 27 13.14 0.26 5.95
C TRP A 27 13.04 1.41 6.95
N ASP A 28 12.31 2.45 6.58
CA ASP A 28 12.24 3.76 7.26
C ASP A 28 10.98 3.96 8.11
N ASP A 29 10.19 2.90 8.31
CA ASP A 29 9.09 2.86 9.28
C ASP A 29 9.00 1.52 10.04
N VAL A 30 8.46 1.57 11.25
CA VAL A 30 8.31 0.40 12.14
C VAL A 30 7.43 -0.70 11.51
N PRO A 31 6.23 -0.42 10.95
CA PRO A 31 5.45 -1.44 10.23
C PRO A 31 6.26 -2.21 9.17
N THR A 32 7.06 -1.52 8.37
CA THR A 32 7.89 -2.13 7.31
C THR A 32 9.00 -2.99 7.90
N LEU A 33 9.70 -2.54 8.95
CA LEU A 33 10.68 -3.35 9.68
C LEU A 33 10.09 -4.63 10.26
N LYS A 34 8.85 -4.56 10.78
CA LYS A 34 8.16 -5.71 11.39
C LYS A 34 7.78 -6.81 10.41
N ILE A 35 7.68 -6.49 9.12
CA ILE A 35 7.36 -7.45 8.06
C ILE A 35 8.60 -7.88 7.27
N MET A 36 9.79 -7.43 7.67
CA MET A 36 11.06 -7.82 7.04
C MET A 36 11.26 -9.34 7.13
N GLY A 37 11.39 -10.00 5.99
CA GLY A 37 11.61 -11.45 5.93
C GLY A 37 13.06 -11.82 6.24
N THR A 38 13.33 -13.09 6.55
CA THR A 38 14.70 -13.58 6.78
C THR A 38 15.63 -13.32 5.59
N GLU A 39 15.07 -13.31 4.38
CA GLU A 39 15.78 -13.09 3.12
C GLU A 39 16.17 -11.62 2.94
N ASP A 40 15.28 -10.69 3.31
CA ASP A 40 15.57 -9.25 3.32
C ASP A 40 16.66 -8.94 4.36
N MET A 41 16.59 -9.59 5.53
CA MET A 41 17.63 -9.51 6.56
C MET A 41 18.98 -10.03 6.04
N ASP A 42 18.99 -11.11 5.24
CA ASP A 42 20.20 -11.64 4.61
C ASP A 42 20.77 -10.68 3.55
N LEU A 43 19.91 -10.02 2.76
CA LEU A 43 20.33 -9.06 1.73
C LEU A 43 21.05 -7.84 2.29
N ILE A 44 20.64 -7.37 3.47
CA ILE A 44 21.35 -6.30 4.18
C ILE A 44 22.47 -6.83 5.09
N TYR A 45 22.79 -8.13 5.01
CA TYR A 45 23.83 -8.81 5.77
C TYR A 45 23.64 -8.70 7.31
N MET A 46 22.40 -8.82 7.79
CA MET A 46 22.15 -8.90 9.24
C MET A 46 22.80 -10.15 9.83
N THR A 47 23.52 -9.98 10.93
CA THR A 47 24.00 -11.07 11.76
C THR A 47 22.84 -11.81 12.43
N GLN A 48 23.05 -13.06 12.84
CA GLN A 48 22.02 -13.83 13.55
C GLN A 48 21.53 -13.10 14.82
N LYS A 49 22.45 -12.46 15.55
CA LYS A 49 22.14 -11.65 16.72
C LYS A 49 21.22 -10.46 16.37
N GLN A 50 21.48 -9.75 15.29
CA GLN A 50 20.63 -8.66 14.83
C GLN A 50 19.22 -9.13 14.45
N LYS A 51 19.10 -10.30 13.80
CA LYS A 51 17.80 -10.89 13.47
C LYS A 51 16.99 -11.24 14.73
N GLU A 52 17.63 -11.82 15.72
CA GLU A 52 17.00 -12.17 17.00
C GLU A 52 16.55 -10.93 17.77
N VAL A 53 17.39 -9.89 17.81
CA VAL A 53 17.05 -8.60 18.44
C VAL A 53 15.90 -7.91 17.72
N LEU A 54 15.89 -7.92 16.38
CA LEU A 54 14.78 -7.38 15.60
C LEU A 54 13.47 -8.11 15.92
N GLY A 55 13.50 -9.44 15.95
CA GLY A 55 12.34 -10.26 16.37
C GLY A 55 11.86 -9.95 17.78
N MET A 56 12.78 -9.80 18.74
CA MET A 56 12.46 -9.41 20.12
C MET A 56 11.81 -8.02 20.18
N ARG A 57 12.34 -7.03 19.45
CA ARG A 57 11.76 -5.67 19.40
C ARG A 57 10.38 -5.66 18.76
N CYS A 58 10.17 -6.41 17.69
CA CYS A 58 8.83 -6.62 17.10
C CYS A 58 7.84 -7.16 18.14
N TYR A 59 8.25 -8.15 18.92
CA TYR A 59 7.43 -8.74 19.98
C TYR A 59 7.07 -7.73 21.07
N LEU A 60 8.07 -7.01 21.59
CA LEU A 60 7.87 -6.01 22.66
C LEU A 60 6.99 -4.85 22.21
N HIS A 61 7.12 -4.42 20.95
CA HIS A 61 6.26 -3.41 20.33
C HIS A 61 4.79 -3.86 20.31
N ASP A 62 4.52 -5.09 19.91
CA ASP A 62 3.16 -5.61 19.82
C ASP A 62 2.49 -5.82 21.18
N LYS A 63 3.29 -6.11 22.22
CA LYS A 63 2.81 -6.18 23.60
C LYS A 63 2.77 -4.82 24.30
N GLY A 64 3.18 -3.74 23.63
CA GLY A 64 3.21 -2.38 24.18
C GLY A 64 4.13 -2.25 25.39
N VAL A 65 5.32 -2.86 25.30
CA VAL A 65 6.32 -2.93 26.38
C VAL A 65 7.74 -2.61 25.88
N MET A 66 7.86 -1.81 24.82
CA MET A 66 9.14 -1.43 24.20
C MET A 66 10.14 -0.76 25.14
N GLN A 67 9.68 -0.12 26.22
CA GLN A 67 10.55 0.52 27.20
C GLN A 67 11.54 -0.43 27.91
N TYR A 68 11.38 -1.75 27.75
CA TYR A 68 12.29 -2.76 28.30
C TYR A 68 13.28 -3.31 27.26
N ALA A 69 13.16 -2.93 25.98
CA ALA A 69 13.89 -3.55 24.88
C ALA A 69 15.42 -3.45 25.04
N ASP A 70 15.94 -2.25 25.32
CA ASP A 70 17.39 -2.04 25.48
C ASP A 70 17.94 -2.86 26.66
N LYS A 71 17.26 -2.87 27.82
CA LYS A 71 17.68 -3.64 29.01
C LYS A 71 17.61 -5.15 28.78
N MET A 72 16.63 -5.63 28.03
CA MET A 72 16.52 -7.04 27.64
C MET A 72 17.63 -7.44 26.67
N GLU A 73 17.94 -6.58 25.71
CA GLU A 73 19.05 -6.80 24.78
C GLU A 73 20.41 -6.84 25.51
N GLU A 74 20.62 -5.93 26.47
CA GLU A 74 21.82 -5.90 27.32
C GLU A 74 22.01 -7.16 28.15
N SER A 75 20.94 -7.86 28.54
CA SER A 75 21.07 -9.13 29.26
C SER A 75 21.63 -10.27 28.41
N GLY A 76 21.65 -10.12 27.08
CA GLY A 76 22.15 -11.12 26.15
C GLY A 76 21.23 -12.34 25.97
N GLU A 77 20.09 -12.37 26.65
CA GLU A 77 19.10 -13.43 26.51
C GLU A 77 18.26 -13.23 25.25
N ASN A 78 18.00 -14.32 24.52
CA ASN A 78 17.09 -14.26 23.38
C ASN A 78 15.62 -14.27 23.85
N LEU A 79 14.68 -13.95 22.95
CA LEU A 79 13.26 -13.88 23.28
C LEU A 79 12.71 -15.18 23.90
N LEU A 80 13.19 -16.35 23.46
CA LEU A 80 12.74 -17.64 24.00
C LEU A 80 13.21 -17.87 25.44
N GLU A 81 14.38 -17.36 25.81
CA GLU A 81 14.90 -17.40 27.18
C GLU A 81 14.12 -16.42 28.07
N LEU A 82 13.92 -15.19 27.60
CA LEU A 82 13.15 -14.18 28.31
C LEU A 82 11.71 -14.62 28.60
N LEU A 83 11.07 -15.34 27.67
CA LEU A 83 9.72 -15.89 27.84
C LEU A 83 9.64 -17.06 28.83
N LYS A 84 10.76 -17.68 29.20
CA LYS A 84 10.82 -18.75 30.22
C LYS A 84 11.01 -18.20 31.63
N LEU A 85 11.39 -16.93 31.76
CA LEU A 85 11.58 -16.29 33.06
C LEU A 85 10.28 -16.25 33.86
N SER A 86 10.40 -16.41 35.18
CA SER A 86 9.24 -16.26 36.05
C SER A 86 8.80 -14.80 36.11
N SER A 87 7.55 -14.56 36.52
CA SER A 87 7.07 -13.19 36.74
C SER A 87 7.94 -12.42 37.75
N ASN A 88 8.53 -13.12 38.73
CA ASN A 88 9.43 -12.50 39.71
C ASN A 88 10.76 -12.11 39.08
N ASP A 89 11.32 -12.96 38.20
CA ASP A 89 12.57 -12.67 37.49
C ASP A 89 12.42 -11.47 36.56
N LEU A 90 11.28 -11.35 35.87
CA LEU A 90 11.01 -10.21 34.98
C LEU A 90 10.89 -8.89 35.76
N VAL A 91 10.28 -8.94 36.96
CA VAL A 91 10.18 -7.78 37.85
C VAL A 91 11.55 -7.43 38.42
N SER A 92 12.32 -8.39 38.92
CA SER A 92 13.59 -8.13 39.60
C SER A 92 14.71 -7.75 38.63
N LYS A 93 14.81 -8.43 37.49
CA LYS A 93 15.90 -8.26 36.51
C LYS A 93 15.67 -7.07 35.58
N PHE A 94 14.43 -6.85 35.14
CA PHE A 94 14.09 -5.81 34.18
C PHE A 94 13.25 -4.66 34.76
N GLU A 95 12.98 -4.67 36.07
CA GLU A 95 12.10 -3.69 36.73
C GLU A 95 10.72 -3.60 36.05
N MET A 96 10.26 -4.73 35.53
CA MET A 96 9.03 -4.77 34.76
C MET A 96 7.82 -4.58 35.69
N LYS A 97 6.95 -3.63 35.36
CA LYS A 97 5.70 -3.42 36.11
C LYS A 97 4.82 -4.67 35.97
N ARG A 98 4.13 -5.09 37.03
CA ARG A 98 3.29 -6.31 37.02
C ARG A 98 2.28 -6.36 35.85
N GLY A 99 1.65 -5.24 35.50
CA GLY A 99 0.76 -5.16 34.35
C GLY A 99 1.47 -5.36 33.00
N HIS A 100 2.73 -4.95 32.89
CA HIS A 100 3.57 -5.19 31.71
C HIS A 100 4.06 -6.63 31.65
N VAL A 101 4.38 -7.25 32.79
CA VAL A 101 4.67 -8.69 32.87
C VAL A 101 3.50 -9.50 32.33
N ALA A 102 2.27 -9.15 32.73
CA ALA A 102 1.08 -9.81 32.21
C ALA A 102 0.98 -9.67 30.68
N ARG A 103 1.25 -8.50 30.09
CA ARG A 103 1.25 -8.30 28.62
C ARG A 103 2.38 -9.04 27.92
N PHE A 104 3.58 -9.03 28.51
CA PHE A 104 4.77 -9.70 27.98
C PHE A 104 4.59 -11.22 27.96
N ILE A 105 4.01 -11.82 29.00
CA ILE A 105 3.78 -13.27 29.06
C ILE A 105 2.48 -13.70 28.36
N ASN A 106 1.50 -12.79 28.17
CA ASN A 106 0.18 -13.18 27.67
C ASN A 106 0.25 -13.83 26.28
N LYS A 107 -0.01 -15.14 26.25
CA LYS A 107 -0.39 -15.90 25.06
C LYS A 107 -1.84 -15.56 24.74
N THR A 108 -2.08 -14.41 24.11
CA THR A 108 -3.33 -14.22 23.37
C THR A 108 -3.45 -15.35 22.34
N ARG A 109 -4.61 -16.01 22.32
CA ARG A 109 -4.94 -17.18 21.50
C ARG A 109 -4.72 -16.85 20.00
N GLY A 110 -3.53 -17.16 19.49
CA GLY A 110 -3.07 -16.84 18.13
C GLY A 110 -1.58 -16.52 17.95
N ASP A 111 -0.75 -16.63 19.00
CA ASP A 111 0.67 -16.24 18.96
C ASP A 111 1.58 -17.36 18.39
N ASP A 112 1.77 -17.40 17.07
CA ASP A 112 2.74 -18.28 16.37
C ASP A 112 4.04 -17.50 15.99
N SER A 113 4.37 -16.48 16.79
CA SER A 113 5.50 -15.54 16.60
C SER A 113 6.89 -16.14 16.87
N LEU A 114 6.99 -17.44 17.16
CA LEU A 114 8.24 -18.13 17.50
C LEU A 114 8.85 -18.94 16.36
N LYS A 115 8.34 -18.81 15.13
CA LYS A 115 8.90 -19.50 13.96
C LYS A 115 9.65 -18.52 13.06
N LEU A 116 10.95 -18.40 13.31
CA LEU A 116 11.92 -17.93 12.32
C LEU A 116 11.99 -18.98 11.20
N GLN A 117 10.98 -19.04 10.34
CA GLN A 117 10.89 -20.02 9.26
C GLN A 117 11.44 -19.45 7.96
N LYS A 118 12.46 -20.13 7.45
CA LYS A 118 13.11 -19.94 6.16
C LYS A 118 12.06 -19.78 5.05
N LEU A 119 11.99 -18.58 4.47
CA LEU A 119 11.30 -18.33 3.22
C LEU A 119 12.19 -18.72 2.01
N PRO A 120 11.61 -18.97 0.82
CA PRO A 120 12.33 -19.48 -0.34
C PRO A 120 12.94 -18.40 -1.24
N LEU A 121 14.27 -18.42 -1.34
CA LEU A 121 15.17 -17.91 -2.40
C LEU A 121 14.55 -16.99 -3.47
N ARG A 122 14.98 -15.73 -3.44
CA ARG A 122 15.05 -14.87 -4.63
C ARG A 122 16.10 -15.41 -5.60
N ARG A 123 15.70 -15.99 -6.74
CA ARG A 123 16.60 -16.10 -7.89
C ARG A 123 16.86 -14.68 -8.41
N LYS A 124 18.07 -14.18 -8.21
CA LYS A 124 18.65 -13.16 -9.08
C LYS A 124 18.71 -13.76 -10.49
N THR A 125 17.76 -13.45 -11.36
CA THR A 125 18.10 -13.42 -12.79
C THR A 125 18.95 -12.18 -12.99
N SER A 126 20.26 -12.37 -12.96
CA SER A 126 21.15 -11.62 -13.83
C SER A 126 20.57 -11.75 -15.24
N ILE A 127 19.89 -10.70 -15.71
CA ILE A 127 19.55 -10.58 -17.11
C ILE A 127 20.88 -10.35 -17.82
N VAL A 128 21.48 -11.45 -18.28
CA VAL A 128 22.36 -11.44 -19.44
C VAL A 128 21.48 -10.97 -20.58
N ILE A 129 21.72 -9.73 -21.01
CA ILE A 129 21.17 -9.17 -22.23
C ILE A 129 21.81 -9.96 -23.37
N HIS A 130 21.15 -11.02 -23.83
CA HIS A 130 21.31 -11.45 -25.20
C HIS A 130 20.47 -10.51 -26.05
N GLY A 131 21.17 -9.68 -26.83
CA GLY A 131 20.55 -8.79 -27.80
C GLY A 131 19.86 -9.59 -28.91
N ASP A 132 18.78 -9.02 -29.44
CA ASP A 132 18.88 -8.49 -30.79
C ASP A 132 17.89 -7.33 -31.00
N ASP A 133 18.29 -6.47 -31.93
CA ASP A 133 17.56 -5.35 -32.55
C ASP A 133 17.32 -4.03 -31.78
N SER A 134 18.35 -3.19 -31.88
CA SER A 134 18.38 -1.76 -32.27
C SER A 134 17.03 -1.07 -32.56
N ILE A 135 16.76 0.18 -32.19
CA ILE A 135 17.48 1.42 -32.56
C ILE A 135 17.04 2.54 -31.57
N ILE A 136 17.97 3.12 -30.79
CA ILE A 136 17.88 4.51 -30.28
C ILE A 136 19.31 5.09 -30.25
N PRO A 137 19.55 6.30 -30.80
CA PRO A 137 20.88 6.89 -30.81
C PRO A 137 21.27 7.44 -29.44
N LYS A 138 22.51 7.13 -29.03
CA LYS A 138 23.21 7.80 -27.94
C LYS A 138 23.44 9.26 -28.32
N SER A 139 23.05 10.19 -27.47
CA SER A 139 23.64 11.53 -27.47
C SER A 139 24.23 11.84 -26.10
N ASN A 140 25.45 12.35 -26.17
CA ASN A 140 26.38 12.52 -25.08
C ASN A 140 25.95 13.63 -24.13
N VAL A 141 26.16 13.36 -22.84
CA VAL A 141 26.25 14.38 -21.79
C VAL A 141 27.49 15.23 -22.09
N SER A 142 27.28 16.50 -22.38
CA SER A 142 28.30 17.54 -22.23
C SER A 142 27.90 18.46 -21.08
N ASN A 143 28.79 18.52 -20.09
CA ASN A 143 28.78 19.50 -19.02
C ASN A 143 29.11 20.88 -19.59
N TYR A 144 28.30 21.90 -19.27
CA TYR A 144 28.78 23.28 -19.21
C TYR A 144 28.11 24.04 -18.07
N ALA A 145 28.90 24.97 -17.55
CA ALA A 145 28.80 25.59 -16.25
C ALA A 145 27.77 26.72 -16.12
N SER A 146 27.40 26.96 -14.86
CA SER A 146 27.03 28.21 -14.18
C SER A 146 26.88 29.49 -15.03
N SER A 147 25.74 30.16 -14.89
CA SER A 147 25.67 31.62 -14.83
C SER A 147 24.45 32.10 -14.02
N ASN A 148 24.73 33.05 -13.13
CA ASN A 148 23.78 33.81 -12.31
C ASN A 148 22.98 34.81 -13.16
N SER A 149 21.73 35.11 -12.77
CA SER A 149 21.24 36.51 -12.65
C SER A 149 19.79 36.64 -12.13
N SER A 150 19.70 37.31 -10.99
CA SER A 150 18.76 38.36 -10.56
C SER A 150 17.23 38.25 -10.78
N THR A 151 16.55 38.14 -9.63
CA THR A 151 15.47 39.02 -9.11
C THR A 151 14.82 40.04 -10.06
N THR A 152 13.49 39.95 -10.17
CA THR A 152 12.59 41.11 -10.12
C THR A 152 11.32 40.77 -9.34
N ARG A 153 11.12 41.49 -8.22
CA ARG A 153 9.88 41.60 -7.45
C ARG A 153 9.00 42.66 -8.11
N SER A 154 7.71 42.41 -8.24
CA SER A 154 6.70 43.47 -8.32
C SER A 154 5.65 43.25 -7.22
N ASN A 155 5.63 44.21 -6.29
CA ASN A 155 4.59 44.39 -5.28
C ASN A 155 3.39 45.05 -5.95
N THR A 156 2.17 44.60 -5.64
CA THR A 156 1.00 45.49 -5.60
C THR A 156 0.15 45.12 -4.39
N ARG A 157 0.04 46.07 -3.44
CA ARG A 157 -0.89 46.06 -2.30
C ARG A 157 -2.20 46.71 -2.73
N SER A 158 -3.33 46.16 -2.30
CA SER A 158 -4.52 46.94 -1.91
C SER A 158 -5.39 46.13 -0.93
N ASN A 159 -6.19 46.87 -0.16
CA ASN A 159 -6.61 46.61 1.22
C ASN A 159 -7.87 45.74 1.41
N ALA A 160 -7.89 45.11 2.58
CA ALA A 160 -8.98 44.95 3.58
C ALA A 160 -10.40 44.56 3.15
N GLY A 161 -10.90 43.48 3.77
CA GLY A 161 -12.32 43.15 3.87
C GLY A 161 -12.49 41.74 4.44
N SER A 162 -13.13 41.65 5.61
CA SER A 162 -13.49 40.47 6.39
C SER A 162 -14.20 39.37 5.60
N ASP A 163 -13.83 38.11 5.83
CA ASP A 163 -14.72 37.07 6.38
C ASP A 163 -14.04 35.70 6.37
N GLU A 164 -14.16 35.01 7.51
CA GLU A 164 -13.73 33.64 7.72
C GLU A 164 -14.51 32.68 6.81
N GLN A 165 -13.89 32.22 5.73
CA GLN A 165 -14.27 30.95 5.10
C GLN A 165 -13.01 30.28 4.58
N SER A 166 -12.60 29.21 5.26
CA SER A 166 -11.44 28.38 4.92
C SER A 166 -11.51 27.90 3.46
N MET A 167 -10.69 28.53 2.62
CA MET A 167 -10.52 28.20 1.21
C MET A 167 -9.71 26.90 1.09
N ILE A 168 -10.32 25.83 0.56
CA ILE A 168 -9.59 24.74 -0.07
C ILE A 168 -9.45 25.14 -1.55
N LYS A 169 -8.30 25.73 -1.89
CA LYS A 169 -7.86 25.93 -3.28
C LYS A 169 -7.01 24.72 -3.65
N ASP A 170 -7.53 23.87 -4.55
CA ASP A 170 -6.78 23.25 -5.65
C ASP A 170 -7.73 22.36 -6.49
N GLY A 171 -8.12 22.84 -7.67
CA GLY A 171 -8.26 22.06 -8.91
C GLY A 171 -9.13 20.78 -9.03
N TYR A 172 -9.90 20.34 -8.04
CA TYR A 172 -10.71 19.10 -8.18
C TYR A 172 -12.16 19.39 -8.58
N VAL A 173 -12.60 18.81 -9.70
CA VAL A 173 -14.01 18.81 -10.11
C VAL A 173 -14.76 17.80 -9.25
N PHE A 174 -15.37 18.29 -8.17
CA PHE A 174 -16.30 17.53 -7.35
C PHE A 174 -17.65 17.42 -8.09
N LYS A 175 -17.93 16.27 -8.72
CA LYS A 175 -19.29 15.87 -9.08
C LYS A 175 -19.64 14.67 -8.22
N GLY A 176 -20.50 14.88 -7.23
CA GLY A 176 -20.86 13.91 -6.20
C GLY A 176 -20.81 12.45 -6.65
N ILE A 177 -20.07 11.64 -5.91
CA ILE A 177 -19.94 10.18 -6.05
C ILE A 177 -18.99 9.71 -7.18
N VAL A 178 -18.72 10.48 -8.24
CA VAL A 178 -17.70 10.12 -9.26
C VAL A 178 -16.54 11.11 -9.28
N ALA A 179 -15.36 10.65 -8.89
CA ALA A 179 -14.13 11.44 -8.91
C ALA A 179 -13.15 10.90 -9.95
N SER A 180 -12.39 11.81 -10.55
CA SER A 180 -11.26 11.49 -11.40
C SER A 180 -10.35 12.71 -11.52
N GLU A 181 -9.05 12.49 -11.68
CA GLU A 181 -8.14 13.60 -11.96
C GLU A 181 -8.42 14.19 -13.35
N PRO A 182 -8.11 15.48 -13.59
CA PRO A 182 -8.28 16.09 -14.89
C PRO A 182 -7.54 15.31 -15.99
N ALA A 183 -8.18 15.17 -17.15
CA ALA A 183 -7.53 14.59 -18.32
C ALA A 183 -7.01 15.72 -19.21
N GLU A 184 -5.70 15.98 -19.14
CA GLU A 184 -5.07 17.01 -19.96
C GLU A 184 -4.97 16.58 -21.43
N LEU A 185 -4.92 17.57 -22.32
CA LEU A 185 -4.68 17.39 -23.74
C LEU A 185 -3.28 16.79 -23.97
N ARG A 186 -3.19 15.74 -24.79
CA ARG A 186 -1.92 15.06 -25.08
C ARG A 186 -1.40 15.44 -26.46
N ALA A 187 -0.08 15.35 -26.63
CA ALA A 187 0.60 15.70 -27.88
C ALA A 187 0.17 17.07 -28.46
N CYS A 188 0.30 18.13 -27.64
CA CYS A 188 -0.09 19.50 -28.03
C CYS A 188 -1.57 19.65 -28.47
N GLY A 189 -2.47 18.78 -28.00
CA GLY A 189 -3.90 18.83 -28.35
C GLY A 189 -4.33 17.86 -29.45
N CYS A 190 -3.41 17.15 -30.09
CA CYS A 190 -3.71 16.21 -31.17
C CYS A 190 -4.38 14.92 -30.69
N LEU A 191 -4.24 14.58 -29.40
CA LEU A 191 -4.85 13.39 -28.80
C LEU A 191 -5.80 13.80 -27.68
N LYS A 192 -7.10 13.57 -27.92
CA LYS A 192 -8.13 13.73 -26.88
C LYS A 192 -8.02 12.57 -25.88
N PRO A 193 -8.12 12.84 -24.57
CA PRO A 193 -8.19 11.77 -23.59
C PRO A 193 -9.46 10.93 -23.82
N PRO A 194 -9.44 9.62 -23.48
CA PRO A 194 -10.61 8.78 -23.62
C PRO A 194 -11.74 9.33 -22.76
N GLN A 195 -12.94 9.37 -23.35
CA GLN A 195 -14.13 9.82 -22.66
C GLN A 195 -14.45 8.86 -21.51
N VAL A 196 -14.60 9.43 -20.32
CA VAL A 196 -15.03 8.72 -19.12
C VAL A 196 -16.44 9.17 -18.79
N SER A 197 -17.29 8.23 -18.38
CA SER A 197 -18.65 8.54 -17.93
C SER A 197 -18.59 9.37 -16.64
N ASP A 198 -19.31 10.49 -16.62
CA ASP A 198 -19.54 11.28 -15.40
C ASP A 198 -20.61 10.65 -14.49
N GLN A 199 -21.24 9.55 -14.91
CA GLN A 199 -22.29 8.86 -14.15
C GLN A 199 -21.71 7.70 -13.34
N VAL A 200 -22.18 7.57 -12.09
CA VAL A 200 -21.87 6.44 -11.21
C VAL A 200 -22.33 5.14 -11.88
N ALA A 201 -21.53 4.09 -11.76
CA ALA A 201 -21.92 2.76 -12.21
C ALA A 201 -23.25 2.34 -11.55
N ASN A 202 -24.11 1.68 -12.32
CA ASN A 202 -25.35 1.14 -11.77
C ASN A 202 -25.01 0.05 -10.73
N TYR A 203 -25.57 0.16 -9.52
CA TYR A 203 -25.35 -0.84 -8.47
C TYR A 203 -25.65 -2.28 -8.93
N CYS A 204 -26.71 -2.47 -9.74
CA CYS A 204 -27.07 -3.78 -10.30
C CYS A 204 -25.97 -4.36 -11.21
N ALA A 205 -25.16 -3.51 -11.84
CA ALA A 205 -24.04 -3.92 -12.67
C ALA A 205 -22.86 -4.45 -11.85
N VAL A 206 -22.74 -4.04 -10.57
CA VAL A 206 -21.64 -4.42 -9.69
C VAL A 206 -22.03 -5.56 -8.75
N GLU A 207 -23.28 -5.59 -8.29
CA GLU A 207 -23.72 -6.59 -7.30
C GLU A 207 -23.65 -8.02 -7.83
N ASN A 208 -23.90 -8.23 -9.13
CA ASN A 208 -24.04 -9.54 -9.77
C ASN A 208 -22.72 -10.08 -10.35
N ILE A 209 -21.61 -9.35 -10.20
CA ILE A 209 -20.32 -9.77 -10.74
C ILE A 209 -19.88 -11.07 -10.07
N SER A 210 -19.41 -12.03 -10.87
CA SER A 210 -18.83 -13.27 -10.38
C SER A 210 -17.35 -13.04 -10.05
N VAL A 211 -16.98 -13.22 -8.78
CA VAL A 211 -15.61 -13.05 -8.29
C VAL A 211 -15.11 -14.30 -7.59
N GLN A 212 -13.81 -14.54 -7.66
CA GLN A 212 -13.13 -15.65 -6.98
C GLN A 212 -12.11 -15.10 -6.00
N LYS A 213 -12.14 -15.50 -4.72
CA LYS A 213 -11.09 -15.11 -3.77
C LYS A 213 -9.81 -15.87 -4.10
N LEU A 214 -8.72 -15.14 -4.29
CA LEU A 214 -7.38 -15.67 -4.56
C LEU A 214 -6.50 -15.72 -3.30
N THR A 215 -6.77 -14.84 -2.34
CA THR A 215 -6.05 -14.80 -1.07
C THR A 215 -7.01 -14.55 0.09
N PRO A 216 -6.71 -15.06 1.30
CA PRO A 216 -7.41 -14.66 2.50
C PRO A 216 -6.91 -13.30 2.99
N GLU A 217 -7.54 -12.77 4.05
CA GLU A 217 -6.90 -11.72 4.84
C GLU A 217 -5.70 -12.32 5.57
N TYR A 218 -4.53 -11.71 5.38
CA TYR A 218 -3.27 -12.16 5.96
C TYR A 218 -3.35 -12.05 7.49
N LYS A 219 -2.81 -13.08 8.15
CA LYS A 219 -2.60 -13.11 9.59
C LYS A 219 -1.15 -13.49 9.84
N ILE A 220 -0.55 -12.86 10.84
CA ILE A 220 0.82 -13.19 11.27
C ILE A 220 0.89 -14.69 11.56
N GLY A 221 1.90 -15.38 11.02
CA GLY A 221 2.05 -16.82 11.11
C GLY A 221 1.31 -17.63 10.02
N MET A 222 0.58 -16.98 9.11
CA MET A 222 0.03 -17.64 7.93
C MET A 222 1.15 -17.88 6.90
N GLU A 223 1.40 -19.15 6.54
CA GLU A 223 2.26 -19.45 5.40
C GLU A 223 1.63 -18.89 4.11
N PRO A 224 2.40 -18.19 3.24
CA PRO A 224 1.83 -17.59 2.03
C PRO A 224 1.26 -18.55 0.98
N LEU A 225 1.32 -19.88 1.13
CA LEU A 225 1.04 -20.78 0.01
C LEU A 225 0.38 -22.10 0.41
N LEU A 226 -0.95 -22.11 0.43
CA LEU A 226 -1.75 -23.29 0.10
C LEU A 226 -2.97 -22.81 -0.70
N LYS A 227 -2.95 -23.08 -2.03
CA LYS A 227 -4.01 -22.85 -3.04
C LYS A 227 -5.35 -22.33 -2.50
N PHE A 228 -5.38 -21.08 -2.03
CA PHE A 228 -6.60 -20.47 -1.51
C PHE A 228 -7.39 -19.91 -2.69
N LYS A 229 -7.99 -20.80 -3.48
CA LYS A 229 -8.93 -20.41 -4.52
C LYS A 229 -10.29 -20.92 -4.12
N THR A 230 -11.17 -19.99 -3.74
CA THR A 230 -12.56 -20.37 -3.45
C THR A 230 -13.29 -20.67 -4.76
N PRO A 231 -14.42 -21.38 -4.72
CA PRO A 231 -15.38 -21.32 -5.82
C PRO A 231 -15.77 -19.85 -6.12
N PRO A 232 -16.16 -19.53 -7.36
CA PRO A 232 -16.73 -18.23 -7.67
C PRO A 232 -17.95 -17.93 -6.81
N LEU A 233 -18.11 -16.67 -6.42
CA LEU A 233 -19.24 -16.15 -5.67
C LEU A 233 -19.72 -14.83 -6.26
N LYS A 234 -20.96 -14.46 -5.95
CA LYS A 234 -21.50 -13.14 -6.29
C LYS A 234 -20.80 -12.06 -5.48
N ALA A 235 -20.34 -10.99 -6.12
CA ALA A 235 -19.56 -9.93 -5.48
C ALA A 235 -20.29 -9.33 -4.27
N SER A 236 -21.62 -9.18 -4.33
CA SER A 236 -22.43 -8.66 -3.22
C SER A 236 -22.27 -9.38 -1.89
N GLU A 237 -21.82 -10.64 -1.89
CA GLU A 237 -21.51 -11.36 -0.65
C GLU A 237 -20.39 -10.70 0.16
N LEU A 238 -19.48 -9.97 -0.51
CA LEU A 238 -18.33 -9.32 0.12
C LEU A 238 -18.74 -8.11 0.97
N TRP A 239 -19.84 -7.43 0.63
CA TRP A 239 -20.36 -6.26 1.37
C TRP A 239 -21.75 -6.48 1.97
N ARG A 240 -22.23 -7.73 2.03
CA ARG A 240 -23.55 -8.06 2.59
C ARG A 240 -23.76 -7.46 3.99
N ASN A 241 -22.74 -7.57 4.85
CA ASN A 241 -22.84 -7.18 6.27
C ASN A 241 -22.07 -5.90 6.61
N LYS A 242 -21.01 -5.59 5.87
CA LYS A 242 -20.12 -4.45 6.15
C LYS A 242 -19.84 -3.68 4.87
N PRO A 243 -19.74 -2.34 4.94
CA PRO A 243 -19.28 -1.56 3.80
C PRO A 243 -17.87 -1.99 3.38
N ALA A 244 -17.53 -1.76 2.11
CA ALA A 244 -16.28 -2.23 1.53
C ALA A 244 -15.70 -1.25 0.51
N VAL A 245 -14.38 -1.13 0.51
CA VAL A 245 -13.60 -0.48 -0.55
C VAL A 245 -13.05 -1.57 -1.47
N PHE A 246 -13.22 -1.39 -2.77
CA PHE A 246 -12.66 -2.22 -3.83
C PHE A 246 -11.67 -1.42 -4.63
N LEU A 247 -10.38 -1.75 -4.52
CA LEU A 247 -9.33 -1.22 -5.39
C LEU A 247 -9.23 -2.10 -6.64
N CYS A 248 -9.68 -1.60 -7.79
CA CYS A 248 -9.55 -2.27 -9.09
C CYS A 248 -8.14 -2.02 -9.64
N LEU A 249 -7.24 -2.96 -9.40
CA LEU A 249 -5.81 -2.77 -9.64
C LEU A 249 -5.44 -3.07 -11.11
N ARG A 250 -4.73 -2.17 -11.79
CA ARG A 250 -4.33 -2.41 -13.19
C ARG A 250 -3.49 -3.65 -13.36
N ARG A 251 -2.48 -3.86 -12.51
CA ARG A 251 -1.70 -5.10 -12.44
C ARG A 251 -0.84 -5.15 -11.18
N PRO A 252 -0.68 -6.33 -10.55
CA PRO A 252 0.05 -6.50 -9.30
C PRO A 252 1.57 -6.27 -9.41
N GLY A 253 2.15 -6.43 -10.61
CA GLY A 253 3.60 -6.25 -10.85
C GLY A 253 4.07 -4.79 -10.98
N CYS A 254 3.19 -3.86 -11.34
CA CYS A 254 3.56 -2.49 -11.70
C CYS A 254 3.87 -1.61 -10.49
N ILE A 255 4.92 -0.78 -10.58
CA ILE A 255 5.33 0.12 -9.50
C ILE A 255 4.22 1.07 -9.05
N MET A 256 3.48 1.67 -9.99
CA MET A 256 2.41 2.61 -9.66
C MET A 256 1.25 1.92 -8.93
N CYS A 257 0.97 0.67 -9.28
CA CYS A 257 -0.09 -0.13 -8.68
C CYS A 257 0.31 -0.65 -7.29
N ARG A 258 1.55 -1.14 -7.14
CA ARG A 258 2.09 -1.55 -5.83
C ARG A 258 2.11 -0.39 -4.85
N ALA A 259 2.56 0.77 -5.32
CA ALA A 259 2.62 1.99 -4.53
C ALA A 259 1.21 2.45 -4.08
N GLU A 260 0.21 2.44 -4.97
CA GLU A 260 -1.19 2.75 -4.62
C GLU A 260 -1.74 1.81 -3.55
N ALA A 261 -1.64 0.49 -3.82
CA ALA A 261 -2.15 -0.53 -2.94
C ALA A 261 -1.51 -0.43 -1.55
N HIS A 262 -0.19 -0.25 -1.51
CA HIS A 262 0.56 -0.12 -0.26
C HIS A 262 0.12 1.12 0.53
N GLN A 263 0.01 2.29 -0.12
CA GLN A 263 -0.42 3.52 0.55
C GLN A 263 -1.84 3.43 1.10
N LEU A 264 -2.77 2.81 0.36
CA LEU A 264 -4.12 2.57 0.84
C LEU A 264 -4.12 1.58 2.02
N TYR A 265 -3.38 0.49 1.92
CA TYR A 265 -3.37 -0.57 2.92
C TYR A 265 -2.63 -0.18 4.21
N LEU A 266 -1.63 0.71 4.15
CA LEU A 266 -1.01 1.31 5.33
C LEU A 266 -2.03 2.00 6.25
N ARG A 267 -3.17 2.44 5.71
CA ARG A 267 -4.27 3.03 6.48
C ARG A 267 -5.35 2.04 6.89
N LYS A 268 -5.14 0.73 6.72
CA LYS A 268 -6.09 -0.30 7.17
C LYS A 268 -6.62 -0.08 8.60
N PRO A 269 -5.82 0.30 9.62
CA PRO A 269 -6.34 0.55 10.96
C PRO A 269 -7.46 1.62 11.01
N VAL A 270 -7.40 2.63 10.14
CA VAL A 270 -8.45 3.66 10.02
C VAL A 270 -9.72 3.03 9.47
N PHE A 271 -9.64 2.29 8.36
CA PHE A 271 -10.80 1.60 7.77
C PHE A 271 -11.41 0.56 8.71
N ASP A 272 -10.59 -0.19 9.44
CA ASP A 272 -11.03 -1.15 10.45
C ASP A 272 -11.81 -0.46 11.58
N SER A 273 -11.35 0.72 12.04
CA SER A 273 -12.06 1.52 13.05
C SER A 273 -13.40 2.08 12.54
N LEU A 274 -13.50 2.29 11.22
CA LEU A 274 -14.72 2.69 10.54
C LEU A 274 -15.66 1.50 10.28
N GLY A 275 -15.18 0.26 10.46
CA GLY A 275 -15.93 -0.96 10.14
C GLY A 275 -16.00 -1.27 8.65
N VAL A 276 -15.10 -0.69 7.86
CA VAL A 276 -15.03 -0.82 6.40
C VAL A 276 -14.00 -1.87 6.01
N GLN A 277 -14.37 -2.78 5.12
CA GLN A 277 -13.48 -3.84 4.62
C GLN A 277 -12.69 -3.35 3.40
N LEU A 278 -11.47 -3.85 3.21
CA LEU A 278 -10.64 -3.53 2.05
C LEU A 278 -10.46 -4.78 1.17
N PHE A 279 -10.72 -4.63 -0.13
CA PHE A 279 -10.48 -5.66 -1.15
C PHE A 279 -9.67 -5.10 -2.31
N VAL A 280 -8.80 -5.92 -2.90
CA VAL A 280 -8.21 -5.66 -4.21
C VAL A 280 -8.89 -6.56 -5.23
N VAL A 281 -9.31 -5.99 -6.36
CA VAL A 281 -9.85 -6.71 -7.51
C VAL A 281 -8.77 -6.80 -8.58
N LEU A 282 -8.48 -8.00 -9.06
CA LEU A 282 -7.62 -8.27 -10.21
C LEU A 282 -8.47 -8.71 -11.40
N HIS A 283 -8.05 -8.36 -12.62
CA HIS A 283 -8.67 -8.85 -13.86
C HIS A 283 -7.91 -10.02 -14.52
N GLU A 284 -6.74 -10.36 -13.96
CA GLU A 284 -5.84 -11.41 -14.43
C GLU A 284 -5.21 -12.13 -13.23
N ASP A 285 -5.02 -13.44 -13.34
CA ASP A 285 -4.49 -14.31 -12.28
C ASP A 285 -3.15 -14.91 -12.74
N ILE A 286 -2.08 -14.15 -12.53
CA ILE A 286 -0.70 -14.62 -12.72
C ILE A 286 -0.17 -15.00 -11.34
N GLU A 287 -0.05 -16.29 -11.07
CA GLU A 287 0.27 -16.82 -9.74
C GLU A 287 1.53 -16.21 -9.13
N SER A 288 2.59 -16.04 -9.93
CA SER A 288 3.83 -15.40 -9.45
C SER A 288 3.62 -13.94 -9.04
N GLU A 289 2.81 -13.19 -9.79
CA GLU A 289 2.58 -11.78 -9.48
C GLU A 289 1.65 -11.61 -8.27
N VAL A 290 0.67 -12.49 -8.10
CA VAL A 290 -0.20 -12.51 -6.90
C VAL A 290 0.64 -12.84 -5.66
N LYS A 291 1.54 -13.83 -5.76
CA LYS A 291 2.46 -14.22 -4.68
C LYS A 291 3.44 -13.10 -4.31
N ASP A 292 3.97 -12.37 -5.29
CA ASP A 292 4.89 -11.26 -5.02
C ASP A 292 4.16 -10.01 -4.50
N PHE A 293 2.87 -9.88 -4.81
CA PHE A 293 2.05 -8.76 -4.39
C PHE A 293 1.50 -8.90 -2.96
N TRP A 294 0.97 -10.08 -2.64
CA TRP A 294 0.35 -10.40 -1.35
C TRP A 294 1.28 -11.32 -0.53
N PRO A 295 1.51 -11.05 0.77
CA PRO A 295 0.90 -9.99 1.58
C PRO A 295 1.69 -8.66 1.58
N ARG A 296 2.80 -8.56 0.83
CA ARG A 296 3.81 -7.48 0.94
C ARG A 296 3.23 -6.06 0.74
N TYR A 297 2.47 -5.86 -0.33
CA TYR A 297 1.87 -4.54 -0.63
C TYR A 297 0.40 -4.47 -0.26
N TRP A 298 -0.22 -5.62 -0.01
CA TRP A 298 -1.62 -5.75 0.35
C TRP A 298 -1.82 -7.00 1.20
N GLY A 299 -2.17 -6.83 2.47
CA GLY A 299 -2.49 -7.95 3.36
C GLY A 299 -3.97 -8.37 3.34
N GLY A 300 -4.82 -7.66 2.60
CA GLY A 300 -6.26 -7.92 2.56
C GLY A 300 -6.62 -9.06 1.59
N VAL A 301 -7.92 -9.32 1.46
CA VAL A 301 -8.44 -10.29 0.49
C VAL A 301 -8.24 -9.75 -0.92
N VAL A 302 -7.67 -10.58 -1.80
CA VAL A 302 -7.58 -10.34 -3.24
C VAL A 302 -8.65 -11.18 -3.94
N VAL A 303 -9.42 -10.55 -4.82
CA VAL A 303 -10.46 -11.21 -5.63
C VAL A 303 -10.16 -11.08 -7.11
N LEU A 304 -10.50 -12.11 -7.87
CA LEU A 304 -10.38 -12.16 -9.32
C LEU A 304 -11.74 -11.96 -9.97
N ASP A 305 -11.81 -10.95 -10.84
CA ASP A 305 -12.91 -10.70 -11.76
C ASP A 305 -12.45 -11.08 -13.18
N ARG A 306 -12.68 -12.35 -13.55
CA ARG A 306 -12.25 -12.90 -14.86
C ARG A 306 -12.95 -12.20 -16.04
N SER A 307 -14.19 -11.79 -15.84
CA SER A 307 -15.01 -11.11 -16.86
C SER A 307 -14.66 -9.64 -17.02
N ARG A 308 -13.89 -9.09 -16.07
CA ARG A 308 -13.48 -7.68 -16.00
C ARG A 308 -14.68 -6.73 -15.85
N ASP A 309 -15.77 -7.20 -15.26
CA ASP A 309 -17.01 -6.45 -15.17
C ASP A 309 -16.91 -5.28 -14.17
N PHE A 310 -16.07 -5.35 -13.12
CA PHE A 310 -15.76 -4.20 -12.28
C PHE A 310 -15.08 -3.09 -13.11
N TYR A 311 -14.15 -3.50 -13.98
CA TYR A 311 -13.42 -2.59 -14.86
C TYR A 311 -14.31 -2.00 -15.95
N LYS A 312 -15.24 -2.79 -16.50
CA LYS A 312 -16.27 -2.28 -17.41
C LYS A 312 -17.20 -1.32 -16.68
N ALA A 313 -17.59 -1.61 -15.44
CA ALA A 313 -18.45 -0.72 -14.65
C ALA A 313 -17.79 0.65 -14.44
N LEU A 314 -16.47 0.69 -14.18
CA LEU A 314 -15.71 1.94 -14.13
C LEU A 314 -15.77 2.74 -15.43
N GLY A 315 -15.77 2.05 -16.58
CA GLY A 315 -15.85 2.67 -17.90
C GLY A 315 -17.25 2.76 -18.52
N GLY A 316 -18.32 2.70 -17.71
CA GLY A 316 -19.69 2.81 -18.21
C GLY A 316 -20.11 1.67 -19.15
N GLY A 317 -19.66 0.45 -18.85
CA GLY A 317 -19.92 -0.77 -19.64
C GLY A 317 -18.80 -1.15 -20.61
N LYS A 318 -17.72 -0.36 -20.70
CA LYS A 318 -16.57 -0.62 -21.58
C LYS A 318 -15.27 -0.62 -20.78
N LEU A 319 -14.28 -1.39 -21.23
CA LEU A 319 -12.94 -1.33 -20.64
C LEU A 319 -12.25 -0.02 -21.04
N LEU A 320 -11.84 0.75 -20.04
CA LEU A 320 -10.96 1.89 -20.25
C LEU A 320 -9.55 1.38 -20.54
N LYS A 321 -9.10 1.54 -21.78
CA LYS A 321 -7.79 1.07 -22.25
C LYS A 321 -7.04 2.19 -22.94
N GLU A 322 -5.72 2.20 -22.76
CA GLU A 322 -4.79 2.99 -23.57
C GLU A 322 -3.52 2.18 -23.82
N ASN A 323 -2.93 2.34 -25.00
CA ASN A 323 -1.66 1.68 -25.27
C ASN A 323 -0.50 2.38 -24.53
N PHE A 324 0.63 1.68 -24.42
CA PHE A 324 1.80 2.18 -23.71
C PHE A 324 2.33 3.51 -24.27
N ILE A 325 2.28 3.73 -25.58
CA ILE A 325 2.83 4.94 -26.20
C ILE A 325 1.97 6.16 -25.82
N SER A 326 0.66 6.10 -26.07
CA SER A 326 -0.23 7.24 -25.84
C SER A 326 -0.64 7.41 -24.37
N GLY A 327 -0.71 6.30 -23.62
CA GLY A 327 -1.11 6.30 -22.22
C GLY A 327 0.03 6.49 -21.23
N PHE A 328 1.26 6.16 -21.63
CA PHE A 328 2.46 6.37 -20.81
C PHE A 328 3.42 7.38 -21.45
N LEU A 329 4.13 7.02 -22.53
CA LEU A 329 5.26 7.82 -23.05
C LEU A 329 4.88 9.26 -23.41
N LEU A 330 3.71 9.46 -24.03
CA LEU A 330 3.20 10.77 -24.44
C LEU A 330 2.28 11.42 -23.42
N ASN A 331 2.16 10.84 -22.23
CA ASN A 331 1.28 11.32 -21.17
C ASN A 331 2.11 11.90 -20.01
N PRO A 332 2.27 13.23 -19.92
CA PRO A 332 3.09 13.86 -18.87
C PRO A 332 2.58 13.53 -17.46
N LYS A 333 1.26 13.37 -17.30
CA LYS A 333 0.65 13.01 -16.03
C LYS A 333 1.02 11.59 -15.60
N ALA A 334 0.96 10.63 -16.52
CA ALA A 334 1.40 9.26 -16.24
C ALA A 334 2.90 9.18 -15.91
N LEU A 335 3.74 9.98 -16.59
CA LEU A 335 5.17 10.12 -16.25
C LEU A 335 5.37 10.70 -14.84
N SER A 336 4.57 11.69 -14.45
CA SER A 336 4.60 12.27 -13.11
C SER A 336 4.20 11.22 -12.05
N ASN A 337 3.12 10.50 -12.28
CA ASN A 337 2.66 9.41 -11.40
C ASN A 337 3.71 8.31 -11.24
N TYR A 338 4.41 7.98 -12.33
CA TYR A 338 5.53 7.04 -12.30
C TYR A 338 6.71 7.57 -11.49
N LYS A 339 7.11 8.83 -11.66
CA LYS A 339 8.16 9.46 -10.85
C LYS A 339 7.82 9.46 -9.36
N ARG A 340 6.56 9.80 -9.02
CA ARG A 340 6.03 9.75 -7.65
C ARG A 340 6.04 8.35 -7.05
N SER A 341 5.80 7.33 -7.86
CA SER A 341 5.86 5.93 -7.40
C SER A 341 7.30 5.42 -7.29
N LYS A 342 8.20 5.94 -8.15
CA LYS A 342 9.61 5.60 -8.18
C LYS A 342 10.37 6.05 -6.94
N SER A 343 10.00 7.18 -6.34
CA SER A 343 10.61 7.64 -5.10
C SER A 343 10.32 6.74 -3.89
N MET A 344 9.43 5.76 -4.01
CA MET A 344 9.14 4.79 -2.96
C MET A 344 10.08 3.58 -2.97
N ASN A 345 11.03 3.49 -3.92
CA ASN A 345 12.01 2.40 -4.01
C ASN A 345 11.42 0.97 -4.03
N ILE A 346 10.20 0.82 -4.52
CA ILE A 346 9.50 -0.46 -4.61
C ILE A 346 9.98 -1.25 -5.83
N GLU A 347 10.23 -2.55 -5.64
CA GLU A 347 10.50 -3.47 -6.74
C GLU A 347 9.28 -3.64 -7.64
N TYR A 348 9.48 -3.80 -8.94
CA TYR A 348 8.40 -3.91 -9.90
C TYR A 348 8.82 -4.62 -11.18
N ASN A 349 7.83 -5.05 -11.93
CA ASN A 349 7.96 -5.51 -13.30
C ASN A 349 6.74 -5.02 -14.11
N PHE A 350 6.63 -5.45 -15.36
CA PHE A 350 5.52 -5.09 -16.24
C PHE A 350 4.83 -6.31 -16.86
N LYS A 351 4.86 -7.46 -16.17
CA LYS A 351 4.15 -8.67 -16.60
C LYS A 351 2.64 -8.49 -16.48
N GLY A 352 1.91 -9.20 -17.35
CA GLY A 352 0.46 -9.15 -17.45
C GLY A 352 -0.07 -7.97 -18.28
N GLU A 353 -1.38 -7.94 -18.43
CA GLU A 353 -2.11 -6.91 -19.18
C GLU A 353 -1.95 -5.53 -18.50
N GLY A 354 -1.39 -4.58 -19.24
CA GLY A 354 -0.97 -3.26 -18.74
C GLY A 354 -1.76 -2.09 -19.32
N GLU A 355 -2.64 -2.30 -20.28
CA GLU A 355 -3.36 -1.21 -20.96
C GLU A 355 -4.66 -0.84 -20.28
N ILE A 356 -5.26 -1.78 -19.54
CA ILE A 356 -6.49 -1.56 -18.77
C ILE A 356 -6.20 -0.57 -17.63
N LYS A 357 -7.09 0.41 -17.48
CA LYS A 357 -7.12 1.32 -16.33
C LYS A 357 -7.95 0.75 -15.18
N GLY A 358 -7.55 1.10 -13.98
CA GLY A 358 -8.18 0.71 -12.74
C GLY A 358 -9.10 1.79 -12.20
N GLY A 359 -9.25 1.78 -10.89
CA GLY A 359 -10.11 2.71 -10.16
C GLY A 359 -10.44 2.17 -8.78
N LEU A 360 -11.42 2.78 -8.13
CA LEU A 360 -11.82 2.41 -6.78
C LEU A 360 -13.33 2.55 -6.63
N PHE A 361 -13.96 1.61 -5.93
CA PHE A 361 -15.34 1.74 -5.46
C PHE A 361 -15.39 1.75 -3.94
N ILE A 362 -16.29 2.55 -3.37
CA ILE A 362 -16.74 2.40 -1.99
C ILE A 362 -18.22 2.01 -2.05
N ILE A 363 -18.55 0.87 -1.47
CA ILE A 363 -19.90 0.29 -1.50
C ILE A 363 -20.40 0.15 -0.07
N GLY A 364 -21.63 0.62 0.16
CA GLY A 364 -22.30 0.48 1.46
C GLY A 364 -22.69 -0.96 1.77
N SER A 365 -22.97 -1.25 3.05
CA SER A 365 -23.42 -2.57 3.46
C SER A 365 -24.78 -2.92 2.83
N GLY A 366 -25.00 -4.21 2.59
CA GLY A 366 -26.27 -4.71 2.07
C GLY A 366 -26.60 -4.14 0.69
N LYS A 367 -27.70 -3.37 0.60
CA LYS A 367 -28.17 -2.73 -0.64
C LYS A 367 -28.08 -1.20 -0.60
N SER A 368 -27.25 -0.64 0.28
CA SER A 368 -27.07 0.82 0.43
C SER A 368 -26.49 1.50 -0.81
N GLY A 369 -25.94 0.73 -1.77
CA GLY A 369 -25.48 1.24 -3.05
C GLY A 369 -24.01 1.63 -3.07
N ILE A 370 -23.60 2.25 -4.18
CA ILE A 370 -22.24 2.77 -4.37
C ILE A 370 -22.18 4.17 -3.76
N ALA A 371 -21.32 4.34 -2.76
CA ALA A 371 -21.11 5.60 -2.07
C ALA A 371 -20.05 6.48 -2.74
N TYR A 372 -19.11 5.85 -3.46
CA TYR A 372 -18.07 6.55 -4.21
C TYR A 372 -17.47 5.67 -5.31
N GLN A 373 -17.07 6.31 -6.41
CA GLN A 373 -16.39 5.72 -7.54
C GLN A 373 -15.27 6.66 -7.98
N PHE A 374 -14.04 6.17 -7.96
CA PHE A 374 -12.90 6.84 -8.56
C PHE A 374 -12.49 6.12 -9.84
N ILE A 375 -12.29 6.88 -10.92
CA ILE A 375 -11.90 6.35 -12.22
C ILE A 375 -10.50 6.84 -12.57
N GLU A 376 -9.56 5.91 -12.76
CA GLU A 376 -8.21 6.22 -13.21
C GLU A 376 -8.27 6.72 -14.67
N ARG A 377 -7.97 8.01 -14.90
CA ARG A 377 -7.97 8.61 -16.25
C ARG A 377 -6.61 8.54 -16.91
N ASN A 378 -5.54 8.61 -16.15
CA ASN A 378 -4.17 8.44 -16.60
C ASN A 378 -3.54 7.30 -15.80
N PHE A 379 -2.56 6.62 -16.40
CA PHE A 379 -1.86 5.57 -15.69
C PHE A 379 -1.21 6.10 -14.40
N GLY A 380 -1.53 5.44 -13.29
CA GLY A 380 -1.07 5.77 -11.95
C GLY A 380 -1.82 6.91 -11.26
N ASP A 381 -2.99 7.33 -11.76
CA ASP A 381 -3.89 8.19 -10.96
C ASP A 381 -4.42 7.37 -9.79
N TRP A 382 -4.36 7.92 -8.58
CA TRP A 382 -4.83 7.25 -7.37
C TRP A 382 -6.01 8.01 -6.81
N ALA A 383 -6.97 7.28 -6.23
CA ALA A 383 -8.05 7.91 -5.48
C ALA A 383 -7.46 8.73 -4.32
N PRO A 384 -7.85 10.01 -4.14
CA PRO A 384 -7.35 10.81 -3.03
C PRO A 384 -7.69 10.16 -1.68
N LEU A 385 -6.67 9.71 -0.96
CA LEU A 385 -6.85 8.92 0.27
C LEU A 385 -7.67 9.65 1.34
N ALA A 386 -7.51 10.97 1.47
CA ALA A 386 -8.30 11.80 2.37
C ALA A 386 -9.80 11.78 2.03
N GLU A 387 -10.13 11.85 0.74
CA GLU A 387 -11.51 11.78 0.26
C GLU A 387 -12.12 10.38 0.51
N VAL A 388 -11.36 9.33 0.22
CA VAL A 388 -11.79 7.94 0.48
C VAL A 388 -12.12 7.72 1.96
N ILE A 389 -11.28 8.23 2.87
CA ILE A 389 -11.51 8.15 4.32
C ILE A 389 -12.72 9.00 4.75
N GLU A 390 -12.88 10.20 4.20
CA GLU A 390 -14.01 11.10 4.50
C GLU A 390 -15.35 10.45 4.12
N ILE A 391 -15.45 9.88 2.91
CA ILE A 391 -16.66 9.15 2.48
C ILE A 391 -16.97 7.97 3.42
N CYS A 392 -15.95 7.19 3.77
CA CYS A 392 -16.12 6.06 4.70
C CYS A 392 -16.61 6.53 6.08
N THR A 393 -16.10 7.68 6.55
CA THR A 393 -16.50 8.29 7.82
C THR A 393 -17.96 8.75 7.79
N GLN A 394 -18.39 9.37 6.69
CA GLN A 394 -19.78 9.81 6.51
C GLN A 394 -20.75 8.62 6.46
N MET A 395 -20.40 7.54 5.76
CA MET A 395 -21.19 6.30 5.73
C MET A 395 -21.38 5.69 7.12
N GLN A 396 -20.35 5.72 7.97
CA GLN A 396 -20.46 5.21 9.33
C GLN A 396 -21.45 6.02 10.17
N LYS A 397 -21.46 7.36 10.04
CA LYS A 397 -22.40 8.24 10.76
C LYS A 397 -23.86 7.94 10.39
N VAL A 398 -24.14 7.76 9.09
CA VAL A 398 -25.48 7.42 8.60
C VAL A 398 -25.97 6.05 9.09
N THR A 399 -25.06 5.11 9.35
CA THR A 399 -25.44 3.77 9.85
C THR A 399 -25.70 3.75 11.36
N ARG A 400 -25.27 4.78 12.10
CA ARG A 400 -25.38 4.86 13.58
C ARG A 400 -26.47 5.82 14.07
N GLY A 401 -26.93 6.74 13.22
CA GLY A 401 -28.12 7.56 13.47
C GLY A 401 -29.35 6.82 12.98
#